data_AF-A0A835NBS3-F1
#
_entry.id   AF-A0A835NBS3-F1
#
_cell.length_a   1.000
_cell.length_b   1.000
_cell.length_c   1.000
_cell.angle_alpha   90.00
_cell.angle_beta   90.00
_cell.angle_gamma   90.00
#
_symmetry.space_group_name_H-M   'P 1'
#
loop_
_entity.id
_entity.type
_entity.pdbx_description
1 polymer ?
#
loop_
_entity_poly.entity_id
_entity_poly.type
_entity_poly.pdbx_seq_one_letter_code
_entity_poly.pdbx_strand_id
1 'polypeptide(L)'
;MTRPVYPLLLLVLLLLSLSYHVLADSHFEGFEAEEDDDVVEETIDPNTFKLPDLPLTQSESPPISIPTPDPKDPDPEPTKPSSPPSTTNFEFWDEDEFEGLPSHQPHIESVAATESSTPDATVQTPNPKPTTVSKKKQSYLVEIVCVSFLIMFVINYFTGKKENENLALSWAAKFATKDSIFEKNFSLLGVGEGDDSPLLLKEGQNVFKFYASGRRYCQGLLATMELKSRHDLLSRIYNMVVPCKDEISIEVYMNDDAMDHVVFALARKKMAKAMQKELRDLQRFAGSVVQPPNGRKWVAEELAVVSESKEVAGDLITEAVLEQVFGEKSFEKYGKGFISMHVSDQLPGTHKKMLLFKFALPDANNMVDMTRLVALVPYYIDLVGRYKLSSQARSKTEAARAKAAQEAYKELQSARQEALQKKKTERKKMLEEAEAKLSAEAIRKKEEKERARQMKKAMPKVKMTRGH
;
A
#
# COMPACT_ATOMS: atom_id res chain seq x y z
N MET A 1 35.87 40.03 4.85
CA MET A 1 35.74 38.69 4.23
C MET A 1 35.86 37.63 5.31
N THR A 2 34.74 37.28 5.93
CA THR A 2 34.63 36.27 6.98
C THR A 2 34.22 34.94 6.33
N ARG A 3 35.02 33.90 6.54
CA ARG A 3 34.87 32.57 5.91
C ARG A 3 33.64 31.81 6.45
N PRO A 4 33.00 30.92 5.66
CA PRO A 4 31.89 30.07 6.11
C PRO A 4 32.45 28.85 6.86
N VAL A 5 33.11 29.06 8.00
CA VAL A 5 33.64 27.95 8.83
C VAL A 5 32.54 27.42 9.78
N TYR A 6 31.58 28.26 10.13
CA TYR A 6 30.49 27.93 11.05
C TYR A 6 29.54 26.79 10.58
N PRO A 7 29.08 26.71 9.31
CA PRO A 7 28.18 25.63 8.91
C PRO A 7 28.88 24.28 8.82
N LEU A 8 30.16 24.25 8.44
CA LEU A 8 30.96 23.03 8.39
C LEU A 8 31.27 22.53 9.81
N LEU A 9 31.58 23.42 10.74
CA LEU A 9 31.79 23.09 12.14
C LEU A 9 30.50 22.54 12.77
N LEU A 10 29.35 23.11 12.44
CA LEU A 10 28.05 22.65 12.93
C LEU A 10 27.70 21.27 12.38
N LEU A 11 27.98 21.01 11.10
CA LEU A 11 27.80 19.71 10.46
C LEU A 11 28.74 18.65 11.08
N VAL A 12 29.99 19.01 11.33
CA VAL A 12 30.98 18.12 11.98
C VAL A 12 30.58 17.83 13.43
N LEU A 13 30.07 18.81 14.17
CA LEU A 13 29.52 18.61 15.51
C LEU A 13 28.28 17.71 15.51
N LEU A 14 27.42 17.82 14.49
CA LEU A 14 26.24 16.97 14.33
C LEU A 14 26.65 15.53 13.95
N LEU A 15 27.66 15.36 13.10
CA LEU A 15 28.21 14.05 12.75
C LEU A 15 28.92 13.40 13.95
N LEU A 16 29.65 14.19 14.74
CA LEU A 16 30.30 13.72 15.96
C LEU A 16 29.29 13.30 17.02
N SER A 17 28.19 14.04 17.22
CA SER A 17 27.14 13.65 18.17
C SER A 17 26.38 12.40 17.73
N LEU A 18 26.12 12.23 16.43
CA LEU A 18 25.55 10.98 15.90
C LEU A 18 26.52 9.80 16.07
N SER A 19 27.83 9.99 15.85
CA SER A 19 28.82 8.92 16.06
C SER A 19 29.02 8.55 17.53
N TYR A 20 28.91 9.51 18.46
CA TYR A 20 28.98 9.25 19.90
C TYR A 20 27.79 8.43 20.41
N HIS A 21 26.59 8.64 19.85
CA HIS A 21 25.44 7.79 20.16
C HIS A 21 25.54 6.37 19.58
N VAL A 22 26.32 6.18 18.51
CA VAL A 22 26.60 4.85 17.93
C VAL A 22 27.67 4.09 18.72
N LEU A 23 28.70 4.77 19.24
CA LEU A 23 29.79 4.11 19.98
C LEU A 23 29.42 3.77 21.43
N ALA A 24 28.46 4.48 22.03
CA ALA A 24 28.02 4.23 23.40
C ALA A 24 27.27 2.89 23.58
N ASP A 25 26.87 2.25 22.48
CA ASP A 25 26.10 0.99 22.48
C ASP A 25 26.90 -0.24 21.98
N SER A 26 28.22 -0.14 21.80
CA SER A 26 29.04 -1.27 21.34
C SER A 26 30.12 -1.66 22.34
N HIS A 27 29.77 -2.49 23.32
CA HIS A 27 30.73 -3.35 24.02
C HIS A 27 30.38 -4.81 23.74
N PHE A 28 31.05 -5.43 22.76
CA PHE A 28 31.22 -6.88 22.74
C PHE A 28 32.39 -7.30 21.82
N GLU A 29 33.39 -7.97 22.41
CA GLU A 29 34.51 -8.72 21.80
C GLU A 29 34.01 -9.65 20.67
N GLY A 30 34.67 -9.76 19.52
CA GLY A 30 36.05 -10.20 19.34
C GLY A 30 36.03 -11.65 18.85
N PHE A 31 35.88 -11.88 17.53
CA PHE A 31 35.93 -13.21 16.93
C PHE A 31 37.38 -13.49 16.50
N GLU A 32 38.08 -14.30 17.30
CA GLU A 32 39.36 -14.91 16.95
C GLU A 32 39.06 -16.29 16.32
N ALA A 33 39.79 -16.62 15.26
CA ALA A 33 39.62 -17.84 14.49
C ALA A 33 40.28 -19.02 15.23
N GLU A 34 39.60 -20.17 15.30
CA GLU A 34 40.24 -21.41 15.73
C GLU A 34 40.11 -22.49 14.65
N GLU A 35 41.25 -23.10 14.36
CA GLU A 35 41.46 -24.37 13.66
C GLU A 35 41.09 -25.54 14.59
N ASP A 36 40.65 -26.64 13.98
CA ASP A 36 40.21 -27.89 14.59
C ASP A 36 41.28 -28.59 15.46
N ASP A 37 40.84 -29.21 16.57
CA ASP A 37 41.23 -30.58 16.94
C ASP A 37 40.33 -31.16 18.05
N ASP A 38 39.95 -32.44 17.87
CA ASP A 38 39.07 -33.26 18.72
C ASP A 38 39.69 -33.65 20.08
N VAL A 39 38.97 -33.47 21.21
CA VAL A 39 38.95 -34.41 22.37
C VAL A 39 37.65 -34.25 23.19
N VAL A 40 37.02 -35.38 23.52
CA VAL A 40 35.80 -35.52 24.36
C VAL A 40 36.12 -35.58 25.85
N GLU A 41 35.44 -34.79 26.69
CA GLU A 41 35.13 -35.14 28.10
C GLU A 41 33.89 -34.38 28.63
N GLU A 42 32.96 -35.11 29.26
CA GLU A 42 31.72 -34.61 29.88
C GLU A 42 31.99 -33.79 31.15
N THR A 43 31.41 -32.59 31.26
CA THR A 43 30.90 -32.02 32.54
C THR A 43 29.81 -30.97 32.26
N ILE A 44 28.84 -30.89 33.17
CA ILE A 44 27.55 -30.18 33.07
C ILE A 44 27.68 -28.72 33.53
N ASP A 45 27.17 -27.74 32.76
CA ASP A 45 26.74 -26.41 33.24
C ASP A 45 25.82 -25.70 32.21
N PRO A 46 25.07 -24.61 32.54
CA PRO A 46 23.69 -24.41 32.15
C PRO A 46 23.57 -23.17 31.25
N ASN A 47 23.77 -23.33 29.94
CA ASN A 47 23.50 -22.28 28.95
C ASN A 47 23.46 -22.90 27.55
N THR A 48 22.36 -23.57 27.22
CA THR A 48 22.20 -24.23 25.92
C THR A 48 20.90 -23.79 25.26
N PHE A 49 20.91 -22.64 24.59
CA PHE A 49 20.08 -22.37 23.41
C PHE A 49 20.80 -21.37 22.50
N LYS A 50 21.76 -21.86 21.70
CA LYS A 50 22.24 -21.15 20.51
C LYS A 50 21.29 -21.49 19.35
N LEU A 51 20.72 -20.45 18.74
CA LEU A 51 19.93 -20.54 17.51
C LEU A 51 20.86 -20.91 16.34
N PRO A 52 20.53 -21.89 15.50
CA PRO A 52 21.15 -22.02 14.19
C PRO A 52 20.61 -20.93 13.25
N ASP A 53 21.53 -20.37 12.46
CA ASP A 53 21.30 -19.37 11.41
C ASP A 53 20.24 -19.84 10.40
N LEU A 54 19.23 -18.98 10.13
CA LEU A 54 18.26 -19.19 9.06
C LEU A 54 18.49 -18.19 7.92
N PRO A 55 18.61 -18.65 6.66
CA PRO A 55 18.86 -17.79 5.52
C PRO A 55 17.59 -17.05 5.07
N LEU A 56 17.69 -15.75 4.80
CA LEU A 56 16.67 -15.01 4.06
C LEU A 56 16.81 -15.29 2.56
N THR A 57 15.78 -15.88 1.95
CA THR A 57 15.65 -15.98 0.49
C THR A 57 14.72 -14.91 -0.05
N GLN A 58 15.24 -14.10 -0.99
CA GLN A 58 14.44 -13.44 -2.02
C GLN A 58 14.23 -14.43 -3.17
N SER A 59 13.01 -14.57 -3.70
CA SER A 59 12.83 -15.16 -5.03
C SER A 59 11.57 -14.65 -5.73
N GLU A 60 11.75 -14.45 -7.03
CA GLU A 60 10.76 -14.26 -8.09
C GLU A 60 9.72 -15.38 -8.15
N SER A 61 8.58 -15.03 -8.73
CA SER A 61 7.37 -15.84 -8.87
C SER A 61 7.48 -16.88 -10.00
N PRO A 62 6.91 -18.10 -9.85
CA PRO A 62 6.76 -19.07 -10.95
C PRO A 62 5.47 -18.83 -11.75
N PRO A 63 5.39 -19.28 -13.02
CA PRO A 63 4.21 -19.12 -13.86
C PRO A 63 3.15 -20.20 -13.59
N ILE A 64 1.89 -19.79 -13.61
CA ILE A 64 0.69 -20.63 -13.48
C ILE A 64 0.44 -21.41 -14.78
N SER A 65 0.36 -22.73 -14.67
CA SER A 65 -0.12 -23.66 -15.70
C SER A 65 -1.65 -23.82 -15.65
N ILE A 66 -2.31 -23.66 -16.80
CA ILE A 66 -3.76 -23.92 -16.99
C ILE A 66 -3.91 -25.26 -17.74
N PRO A 67 -4.85 -26.15 -17.35
CA PRO A 67 -5.08 -27.41 -18.07
C PRO A 67 -6.01 -27.23 -19.29
N THR A 68 -5.68 -27.92 -20.38
CA THR A 68 -6.46 -28.05 -21.62
C THR A 68 -7.25 -29.36 -21.65
N PRO A 69 -8.44 -29.45 -22.28
CA PRO A 69 -9.03 -30.73 -22.67
C PRO A 69 -8.81 -31.02 -24.17
N ASP A 70 -8.40 -32.25 -24.50
CA ASP A 70 -8.28 -32.74 -25.88
C ASP A 70 -9.61 -33.30 -26.46
N PRO A 71 -9.90 -33.08 -27.75
CA PRO A 71 -10.99 -33.71 -28.53
C PRO A 71 -10.49 -34.87 -29.44
N LYS A 72 -11.41 -35.70 -29.95
CA LYS A 72 -11.16 -36.73 -31.00
C LYS A 72 -11.96 -36.41 -32.29
N ASP A 73 -11.25 -36.49 -33.43
CA ASP A 73 -11.56 -36.29 -34.87
C ASP A 73 -12.49 -37.36 -35.53
N PRO A 74 -12.85 -37.36 -36.87
CA PRO A 74 -12.30 -36.61 -38.04
C PRO A 74 -13.25 -36.06 -39.17
N ASP A 75 -12.74 -35.04 -39.89
CA ASP A 75 -12.71 -34.62 -41.33
C ASP A 75 -13.71 -35.13 -42.43
N PRO A 76 -13.91 -34.45 -43.62
CA PRO A 76 -12.88 -33.83 -44.47
C PRO A 76 -13.13 -32.43 -45.14
N GLU A 77 -11.99 -31.79 -45.46
CA GLU A 77 -11.60 -30.65 -46.33
C GLU A 77 -12.17 -30.62 -47.80
N PRO A 78 -11.90 -29.61 -48.71
CA PRO A 78 -10.71 -28.72 -48.79
C PRO A 78 -10.82 -27.25 -49.31
N THR A 79 -9.70 -26.53 -49.08
CA THR A 79 -8.97 -25.54 -49.93
C THR A 79 -9.36 -24.05 -50.04
N LYS A 80 -8.48 -23.18 -49.51
CA LYS A 80 -7.61 -22.21 -50.26
C LYS A 80 -6.59 -21.50 -49.33
N PRO A 81 -5.49 -20.91 -49.85
CA PRO A 81 -4.13 -21.19 -49.35
C PRO A 81 -3.36 -20.04 -48.68
N SER A 82 -2.32 -20.46 -47.95
CA SER A 82 -0.94 -19.93 -47.79
C SER A 82 -0.65 -18.51 -47.26
N SER A 83 0.13 -18.52 -46.16
CA SER A 83 0.85 -17.48 -45.39
C SER A 83 2.18 -17.02 -46.08
N PRO A 84 3.17 -16.29 -45.47
CA PRO A 84 3.34 -15.62 -44.15
C PRO A 84 4.04 -14.20 -44.29
N PRO A 85 4.87 -13.66 -43.36
CA PRO A 85 4.79 -13.50 -41.90
C PRO A 85 4.83 -12.01 -41.43
N SER A 86 4.62 -11.85 -40.12
CA SER A 86 4.73 -10.65 -39.30
C SER A 86 6.15 -10.06 -39.22
N THR A 87 6.26 -8.74 -39.30
CA THR A 87 7.38 -7.97 -38.73
C THR A 87 6.84 -6.69 -38.07
N THR A 88 7.08 -6.59 -36.76
CA THR A 88 7.43 -5.38 -35.98
C THR A 88 7.08 -4.02 -36.60
N ASN A 89 6.16 -3.27 -35.97
CA ASN A 89 6.17 -1.81 -36.05
C ASN A 89 6.08 -1.19 -34.65
N PHE A 90 7.19 -0.54 -34.32
CA PHE A 90 7.42 0.41 -33.24
C PHE A 90 6.39 1.54 -33.30
N GLU A 91 5.94 2.01 -32.14
CA GLU A 91 5.19 3.26 -32.00
C GLU A 91 6.03 4.43 -32.52
N PHE A 92 5.51 5.06 -33.58
CA PHE A 92 6.00 6.28 -34.20
C PHE A 92 5.66 7.46 -33.28
N TRP A 93 6.69 8.09 -32.70
CA TRP A 93 6.58 9.36 -31.99
C TRP A 93 6.49 10.48 -33.04
N ASP A 94 5.39 11.23 -33.00
CA ASP A 94 5.08 12.34 -33.90
C ASP A 94 5.85 13.59 -33.43
N GLU A 95 6.87 14.02 -34.19
CA GLU A 95 7.81 15.10 -33.83
C GLU A 95 7.41 16.50 -34.37
N ASP A 96 6.18 16.69 -34.86
CA ASP A 96 5.75 17.93 -35.53
C ASP A 96 4.74 18.79 -34.73
N GLU A 97 4.95 19.02 -33.43
CA GLU A 97 4.18 20.05 -32.69
C GLU A 97 5.02 20.81 -31.65
N PHE A 98 6.08 21.50 -32.11
CA PHE A 98 6.62 22.64 -31.35
C PHE A 98 7.40 23.65 -32.23
N GLU A 99 6.68 24.56 -32.90
CA GLU A 99 7.28 25.77 -33.49
C GLU A 99 6.76 27.02 -32.78
N GLY A 100 7.68 27.82 -32.22
CA GLY A 100 7.41 29.21 -31.89
C GLY A 100 8.28 29.79 -30.79
N LEU A 101 9.42 30.42 -31.15
CA LEU A 101 9.81 31.81 -30.84
C LEU A 101 11.29 32.08 -31.27
N PRO A 102 11.66 33.32 -31.64
CA PRO A 102 12.65 33.59 -32.69
C PRO A 102 14.10 33.75 -32.23
N SER A 103 15.02 33.28 -33.06
CA SER A 103 16.47 33.46 -32.97
C SER A 103 16.91 34.88 -33.39
N HIS A 104 17.63 35.57 -32.52
CA HIS A 104 18.30 36.84 -32.84
C HIS A 104 19.82 36.63 -32.92
N GLN A 105 20.35 36.60 -34.14
CA GLN A 105 21.76 36.88 -34.45
C GLN A 105 21.89 38.37 -34.78
N PRO A 106 22.93 39.08 -34.33
CA PRO A 106 23.37 40.30 -34.98
C PRO A 106 24.45 40.02 -36.04
N HIS A 107 24.15 40.54 -37.23
CA HIS A 107 24.98 40.68 -38.42
C HIS A 107 26.26 41.50 -38.19
N ILE A 108 27.30 41.11 -38.92
CA ILE A 108 28.49 41.91 -39.23
C ILE A 108 28.16 42.70 -40.50
N GLU A 109 28.42 44.01 -40.51
CA GLU A 109 28.69 44.75 -41.74
C GLU A 109 29.63 45.96 -41.48
N SER A 110 30.43 46.22 -42.50
CA SER A 110 31.70 46.95 -42.55
C SER A 110 31.58 48.45 -42.83
N VAL A 111 32.54 49.28 -42.37
CA VAL A 111 32.92 50.53 -43.08
C VAL A 111 34.43 50.84 -42.98
N ALA A 112 35.05 50.84 -44.16
CA ALA A 112 36.12 51.68 -44.74
C ALA A 112 37.40 52.11 -43.98
N ALA A 113 38.47 52.06 -44.78
CA ALA A 113 39.87 52.45 -44.54
C ALA A 113 40.11 53.96 -44.34
N THR A 114 41.21 54.31 -43.66
CA THR A 114 42.20 55.28 -44.17
C THR A 114 43.57 55.04 -43.54
N GLU A 115 44.61 55.12 -44.37
CA GLU A 115 46.04 54.93 -44.10
C GLU A 115 46.66 56.06 -43.26
N SER A 116 47.78 55.76 -42.56
CA SER A 116 48.97 56.64 -42.52
C SER A 116 50.18 55.99 -41.82
N SER A 117 51.24 55.81 -42.62
CA SER A 117 52.69 55.95 -42.33
C SER A 117 53.39 55.20 -41.17
N THR A 118 54.26 54.27 -41.58
CA THR A 118 55.59 53.87 -41.02
C THR A 118 56.55 55.07 -40.77
N PRO A 119 57.78 54.91 -40.23
CA PRO A 119 58.42 53.78 -39.51
C PRO A 119 59.16 54.21 -38.21
N ASP A 120 59.63 53.28 -37.36
CA ASP A 120 61.07 53.13 -37.10
C ASP A 120 61.45 51.90 -36.27
N ALA A 121 62.65 51.41 -36.53
CA ALA A 121 63.22 50.17 -36.03
C ALA A 121 63.83 50.30 -34.63
N THR A 122 63.71 49.26 -33.79
CA THR A 122 64.85 48.76 -33.01
C THR A 122 64.67 47.28 -32.64
N VAL A 123 65.67 46.49 -33.05
CA VAL A 123 65.91 45.08 -32.73
C VAL A 123 66.25 44.91 -31.25
N GLN A 124 65.55 44.02 -30.53
CA GLN A 124 66.12 43.15 -29.47
C GLN A 124 65.27 41.86 -29.32
N THR A 125 65.82 40.72 -29.75
CA THR A 125 65.55 39.38 -29.17
C THR A 125 66.58 39.16 -28.04
N PRO A 126 66.49 38.18 -27.11
CA PRO A 126 65.47 37.12 -26.93
C PRO A 126 65.05 36.88 -25.45
N ASN A 127 63.85 36.35 -25.20
CA ASN A 127 63.64 35.40 -24.10
C ASN A 127 62.31 34.64 -24.26
N PRO A 128 62.28 33.30 -24.14
CA PRO A 128 61.04 32.54 -24.20
C PRO A 128 60.34 32.66 -22.85
N LYS A 129 59.27 33.46 -22.76
CA LYS A 129 58.38 33.39 -21.60
C LYS A 129 57.55 32.12 -21.71
N PRO A 130 57.55 31.25 -20.68
CA PRO A 130 56.79 30.01 -20.72
C PRO A 130 55.30 30.35 -20.77
N THR A 131 54.58 29.74 -21.68
CA THR A 131 53.12 29.69 -21.67
C THR A 131 52.71 29.05 -20.35
N THR A 132 52.32 29.88 -19.38
CA THR A 132 51.72 29.38 -18.15
C THR A 132 50.34 28.85 -18.53
N VAL A 133 50.29 27.55 -18.84
CA VAL A 133 49.04 26.80 -18.83
C VAL A 133 48.53 26.87 -17.40
N SER A 134 47.63 27.84 -17.16
CA SER A 134 46.88 27.93 -15.93
C SER A 134 46.06 26.65 -15.81
N LYS A 135 46.60 25.67 -15.09
CA LYS A 135 45.86 24.48 -14.67
C LYS A 135 44.69 24.99 -13.85
N LYS A 136 43.48 25.04 -14.44
CA LYS A 136 42.24 25.25 -13.70
C LYS A 136 42.25 24.27 -12.54
N LYS A 137 42.34 24.77 -11.30
CA LYS A 137 42.13 23.96 -10.11
C LYS A 137 40.69 23.46 -10.20
N GLN A 138 40.50 22.20 -10.56
CA GLN A 138 39.18 21.59 -10.58
C GLN A 138 38.68 21.59 -9.14
N SER A 139 37.56 22.26 -8.90
CA SER A 139 36.97 22.38 -7.57
C SER A 139 36.25 21.07 -7.23
N TYR A 140 36.98 20.13 -6.63
CA TYR A 140 36.44 18.87 -6.13
C TYR A 140 35.46 19.04 -4.96
N LEU A 141 35.18 20.27 -4.52
CA LEU A 141 34.26 20.54 -3.42
C LEU A 141 32.85 19.99 -3.71
N VAL A 142 32.35 20.21 -4.92
CA VAL A 142 31.03 19.69 -5.32
C VAL A 142 31.05 18.15 -5.32
N GLU A 143 32.10 17.55 -5.85
CA GLU A 143 32.27 16.09 -5.86
C GLU A 143 32.36 15.50 -4.44
N ILE A 144 33.13 16.11 -3.54
CA ILE A 144 33.24 15.70 -2.13
C ILE A 144 31.90 15.84 -1.40
N VAL A 145 31.14 16.90 -1.67
CA VAL A 145 29.80 17.08 -1.09
C VAL A 145 28.83 16.03 -1.64
N CYS A 146 28.86 15.74 -2.94
CA CYS A 146 28.02 14.70 -3.54
C CYS A 146 28.37 13.31 -2.99
N VAL A 147 29.66 12.96 -2.91
CA VAL A 147 30.10 11.66 -2.38
C VAL A 147 29.75 11.51 -0.90
N SER A 148 29.97 12.56 -0.08
CA SER A 148 29.60 12.50 1.34
C SER A 148 28.08 12.38 1.55
N PHE A 149 27.27 13.07 0.72
CA PHE A 149 25.82 12.90 0.71
C PHE A 149 25.40 11.47 0.33
N LEU A 150 26.03 10.87 -0.69
CA LEU A 150 25.75 9.48 -1.09
C LEU A 150 26.11 8.49 0.03
N ILE A 151 27.24 8.66 0.69
CA ILE A 151 27.63 7.82 1.83
C ILE A 151 26.59 7.93 2.96
N MET A 152 26.19 9.15 3.32
CA MET A 152 25.17 9.37 4.34
C MET A 152 23.83 8.73 3.95
N PHE A 153 23.43 8.84 2.68
CA PHE A 153 22.22 8.23 2.16
C PHE A 153 22.26 6.70 2.28
N VAL A 154 23.38 6.08 1.91
CA VAL A 154 23.58 4.63 2.01
C VAL A 154 23.54 4.15 3.46
N ILE A 155 24.23 4.84 4.38
CA ILE A 155 24.20 4.51 5.81
C ILE A 155 22.77 4.63 6.35
N ASN A 156 22.06 5.71 6.03
CA ASN A 156 20.67 5.90 6.45
C ASN A 156 19.76 4.76 5.95
N TYR A 157 19.95 4.33 4.71
CA TYR A 157 19.18 3.23 4.13
C TYR A 157 19.37 1.93 4.93
N PHE A 158 20.63 1.53 5.18
CA PHE A 158 20.92 0.28 5.89
C PHE A 158 20.50 0.34 7.36
N THR A 159 20.77 1.45 8.06
CA THR A 159 20.35 1.63 9.46
C THR A 159 18.83 1.65 9.58
N GLY A 160 18.15 2.41 8.71
CA GLY A 160 16.68 2.51 8.74
C GLY A 160 15.99 1.18 8.39
N LYS A 161 16.55 0.41 7.44
CA LYS A 161 16.09 -0.95 7.15
C LYS A 161 16.24 -1.87 8.37
N LYS A 162 17.41 -1.87 9.01
CA LYS A 162 17.69 -2.72 10.17
C LYS A 162 16.81 -2.38 11.38
N GLU A 163 16.57 -1.09 11.63
CA GLU A 163 15.64 -0.64 12.68
C GLU A 163 14.21 -1.15 12.45
N ASN A 164 13.71 -1.05 11.22
CA ASN A 164 12.38 -1.54 10.85
C ASN A 164 12.27 -3.07 11.00
N GLU A 165 13.28 -3.80 10.53
CA GLU A 165 13.36 -5.26 10.69
C GLU A 165 13.40 -5.65 12.17
N ASN A 166 14.22 -4.99 12.99
CA ASN A 166 14.29 -5.24 14.42
C ASN A 166 12.94 -5.00 15.12
N LEU A 167 12.21 -3.95 14.72
CA LEU A 167 10.90 -3.65 15.30
C LEU A 167 9.87 -4.74 14.97
N ALA A 168 9.82 -5.18 13.71
CA ALA A 168 8.95 -6.25 13.27
C ALA A 168 9.29 -7.58 13.95
N LEU A 169 10.58 -7.92 14.04
CA LEU A 169 11.06 -9.11 14.75
C LEU A 169 10.75 -9.06 16.23
N SER A 170 10.90 -7.90 16.89
CA SER A 170 10.55 -7.74 18.31
C SER A 170 9.06 -7.98 18.56
N TRP A 171 8.20 -7.54 17.64
CA TRP A 171 6.76 -7.85 17.72
C TRP A 171 6.50 -9.35 17.57
N ALA A 172 7.08 -10.00 16.56
CA ALA A 172 6.88 -11.44 16.34
C ALA A 172 7.43 -12.28 17.49
N ALA A 173 8.62 -11.93 18.00
CA ALA A 173 9.23 -12.53 19.17
C ALA A 173 8.40 -12.39 20.45
N LYS A 174 7.54 -11.36 20.53
CA LYS A 174 6.67 -11.17 21.70
C LYS A 174 5.33 -11.87 21.56
N PHE A 175 4.75 -11.87 20.35
CA PHE A 175 3.35 -12.24 20.15
C PHE A 175 3.13 -13.50 19.32
N ALA A 176 4.13 -13.98 18.58
CA ALA A 176 4.03 -15.10 17.64
C ALA A 176 4.97 -16.29 17.92
N THR A 177 5.89 -16.20 18.89
CA THR A 177 6.78 -17.32 19.28
C THR A 177 6.15 -18.24 20.33
N LYS A 178 6.94 -19.22 20.81
CA LYS A 178 6.56 -20.15 21.87
C LYS A 178 6.02 -19.42 23.11
N ASP A 179 4.92 -19.91 23.65
CA ASP A 179 4.11 -19.39 24.76
C ASP A 179 3.39 -18.05 24.54
N SER A 180 3.37 -17.55 23.31
CA SER A 180 2.77 -16.25 22.99
C SER A 180 1.24 -16.30 22.81
N ILE A 181 0.63 -15.13 22.64
CA ILE A 181 -0.83 -15.00 22.45
C ILE A 181 -1.27 -15.74 21.20
N PHE A 182 -0.58 -15.61 20.06
CA PHE A 182 -1.04 -16.22 18.81
C PHE A 182 -0.85 -17.73 18.81
N GLU A 183 0.28 -18.26 19.30
CA GLU A 183 0.52 -19.71 19.36
C GLU A 183 -0.50 -20.44 20.25
N LYS A 184 -0.86 -19.85 21.39
CA LYS A 184 -1.88 -20.43 22.28
C LYS A 184 -3.30 -20.44 21.71
N ASN A 185 -3.56 -19.60 20.70
CA ASN A 185 -4.91 -19.32 20.21
C ASN A 185 -5.17 -19.79 18.78
N PHE A 186 -4.12 -20.11 18.02
CA PHE A 186 -4.16 -20.48 16.60
C PHE A 186 -3.28 -21.70 16.37
N SER A 187 -3.72 -22.64 15.53
CA SER A 187 -2.97 -23.86 15.25
C SER A 187 -1.94 -23.71 14.14
N LEU A 188 -2.11 -22.72 13.25
CA LEU A 188 -1.19 -22.44 12.16
C LEU A 188 -0.73 -20.98 12.25
N LEU A 189 0.58 -20.77 12.32
CA LEU A 189 1.22 -19.46 12.33
C LEU A 189 2.23 -19.36 11.19
N GLY A 190 2.33 -18.19 10.56
CA GLY A 190 3.30 -17.91 9.51
C GLY A 190 2.81 -18.27 8.11
N VAL A 191 3.75 -18.20 7.15
CA VAL A 191 3.48 -18.25 5.69
C VAL A 191 3.62 -19.67 5.12
N GLY A 192 4.01 -20.66 5.92
CA GLY A 192 4.26 -22.03 5.45
C GLY A 192 3.71 -23.11 6.36
N GLU A 193 3.58 -24.33 5.80
CA GLU A 193 3.23 -25.55 6.53
C GLU A 193 4.51 -26.17 7.11
N GLY A 194 4.99 -25.67 8.25
CA GLY A 194 6.11 -26.27 8.97
C GLY A 194 6.70 -25.37 10.04
N ASP A 195 7.30 -25.97 11.08
CA ASP A 195 7.86 -25.28 12.25
C ASP A 195 9.04 -24.35 11.91
N ASP A 196 9.69 -24.57 10.76
CA ASP A 196 10.82 -23.75 10.24
C ASP A 196 10.37 -22.66 9.24
N SER A 197 9.06 -22.48 9.05
CA SER A 197 8.54 -21.48 8.11
C SER A 197 8.73 -20.05 8.64
N PRO A 198 9.07 -19.07 7.79
CA PRO A 198 9.22 -17.69 8.22
C PRO A 198 7.91 -17.16 8.82
N LEU A 199 7.97 -16.72 10.08
CA LEU A 199 6.82 -16.18 10.80
C LEU A 199 6.31 -14.88 10.17
N LEU A 200 7.22 -14.06 9.64
CA LEU A 200 6.92 -12.77 9.03
C LEU A 200 7.25 -12.77 7.54
N LEU A 201 6.31 -12.29 6.74
CA LEU A 201 6.52 -11.97 5.33
C LEU A 201 6.95 -10.51 5.21
N LYS A 202 8.11 -10.26 4.60
CA LYS A 202 8.56 -8.92 4.27
C LYS A 202 8.09 -8.54 2.86
N GLU A 203 7.09 -7.67 2.76
CA GLU A 203 6.57 -7.17 1.48
C GLU A 203 7.34 -5.92 1.02
N GLY A 204 7.81 -5.10 1.96
CA GLY A 204 8.58 -3.89 1.69
C GLY A 204 9.63 -3.60 2.77
N GLN A 205 10.36 -2.50 2.64
CA GLN A 205 11.35 -2.10 3.68
C GLN A 205 10.69 -1.54 4.95
N ASN A 206 9.40 -1.25 4.87
CA ASN A 206 8.60 -0.71 5.97
C ASN A 206 7.24 -1.42 6.11
N VAL A 207 6.99 -2.49 5.36
CA VAL A 207 5.73 -3.26 5.40
C VAL A 207 6.04 -4.73 5.67
N PHE A 208 5.50 -5.24 6.77
CA PHE A 208 5.67 -6.62 7.20
C PHE A 208 4.30 -7.24 7.46
N LYS A 209 4.09 -8.48 7.01
CA LYS A 209 2.83 -9.20 7.12
C LYS A 209 3.01 -10.46 7.94
N PHE A 210 2.05 -10.74 8.81
CA PHE A 210 1.98 -11.94 9.64
C PHE A 210 0.64 -12.62 9.38
N TYR A 211 0.68 -13.94 9.20
CA TYR A 211 -0.50 -14.76 8.93
C TYR A 211 -0.72 -15.73 10.09
N ALA A 212 -1.97 -15.93 10.47
CA ALA A 212 -2.36 -16.96 11.43
C ALA A 212 -3.73 -17.55 11.06
N SER A 213 -3.94 -18.84 11.31
CA SER A 213 -5.23 -19.51 11.08
C SER A 213 -5.44 -20.69 12.01
N GLY A 214 -6.58 -21.38 11.89
CA GLY A 214 -6.88 -22.57 12.68
C GLY A 214 -7.58 -22.30 14.02
N ARG A 215 -8.29 -21.18 14.14
CA ARG A 215 -9.18 -20.90 15.28
C ARG A 215 -10.64 -21.05 14.86
N ARG A 216 -11.49 -21.65 15.72
CA ARG A 216 -12.87 -22.07 15.42
C ARG A 216 -13.76 -21.07 14.65
N TYR A 217 -13.67 -19.77 14.93
CA TYR A 217 -14.52 -18.74 14.33
C TYR A 217 -13.78 -17.86 13.30
N CYS A 218 -12.52 -18.16 13.02
CA CYS A 218 -11.62 -17.38 12.19
C CYS A 218 -11.13 -18.25 11.03
N GLN A 219 -11.39 -17.81 9.80
CA GLN A 219 -10.84 -18.43 8.59
C GLN A 219 -9.35 -18.14 8.48
N GLY A 220 -8.95 -16.91 8.80
CA GLY A 220 -7.57 -16.47 8.79
C GLY A 220 -7.42 -15.08 9.39
N LEU A 221 -6.22 -14.76 9.80
CA LEU A 221 -5.81 -13.49 10.35
C LEU A 221 -4.60 -12.98 9.57
N LEU A 222 -4.67 -11.73 9.15
CA LEU A 222 -3.59 -11.00 8.52
C LEU A 222 -3.25 -9.78 9.38
N ALA A 223 -2.07 -9.77 10.00
CA ALA A 223 -1.54 -8.58 10.65
C ALA A 223 -0.53 -7.91 9.72
N THR A 224 -0.82 -6.68 9.31
CA THR A 224 0.06 -5.85 8.48
C THR A 224 0.65 -4.75 9.35
N MET A 225 1.98 -4.75 9.49
CA MET A 225 2.74 -3.69 10.13
C MET A 225 3.16 -2.67 9.09
N GLU A 226 2.71 -1.43 9.26
CA GLU A 226 3.08 -0.29 8.45
C GLU A 226 4.02 0.58 9.30
N LEU A 227 5.32 0.40 9.07
CA LEU A 227 6.36 1.15 9.74
C LEU A 227 6.68 2.44 8.97
N LYS A 228 7.30 3.39 9.67
CA LYS A 228 7.85 4.59 9.04
C LYS A 228 8.94 4.20 8.04
N SER A 229 9.02 4.95 6.93
CA SER A 229 10.06 4.80 5.91
C SER A 229 11.42 5.34 6.38
N ARG A 230 12.00 4.74 7.43
CA ARG A 230 13.29 5.15 8.01
C ARG A 230 14.46 5.01 7.04
N HIS A 231 14.35 4.07 6.09
CA HIS A 231 15.32 3.82 5.04
C HIS A 231 15.39 4.95 3.99
N ASP A 232 14.35 5.78 3.89
CA ASP A 232 14.31 6.93 2.99
C ASP A 232 14.60 8.24 3.75
N LEU A 233 15.60 8.97 3.28
CA LEU A 233 16.04 10.22 3.89
C LEU A 233 14.97 11.32 3.78
N LEU A 234 14.25 11.39 2.65
CA LEU A 234 13.22 12.41 2.45
C LEU A 234 12.06 12.18 3.41
N SER A 235 11.61 10.92 3.51
CA SER A 235 10.61 10.51 4.49
C SER A 235 11.07 10.79 5.93
N ARG A 236 12.35 10.58 6.25
CA ARG A 236 12.90 10.88 7.58
C ARG A 236 12.84 12.38 7.91
N ILE A 237 13.18 13.25 6.96
CA ILE A 237 13.06 14.71 7.11
C ILE A 237 11.59 15.12 7.24
N TYR A 238 10.71 14.58 6.40
CA TYR A 238 9.27 14.86 6.47
C TYR A 238 8.67 14.47 7.84
N ASN A 239 9.06 13.32 8.37
CA ASN A 239 8.61 12.83 9.68
C ASN A 239 9.11 13.69 10.86
N MET A 240 10.12 14.56 10.67
CA MET A 240 10.51 15.56 11.67
C MET A 240 9.48 16.70 11.78
N VAL A 241 8.77 16.98 10.69
CA VAL A 241 7.75 18.05 10.63
C VAL A 241 6.36 17.48 10.93
N VAL A 242 6.06 16.29 10.42
CA VAL A 242 4.76 15.62 10.60
C VAL A 242 4.95 14.37 11.45
N PRO A 243 4.40 14.33 12.68
CA PRO A 243 4.48 13.15 13.53
C PRO A 243 3.77 11.95 12.89
N CYS A 244 4.54 11.04 12.31
CA CYS A 244 4.08 9.73 11.89
C CYS A 244 4.32 8.72 13.02
N LYS A 245 3.42 7.75 13.21
CA LYS A 245 3.58 6.63 14.15
C LYS A 245 3.69 5.35 13.36
N ASP A 246 4.40 4.37 13.92
CA ASP A 246 4.36 3.01 13.39
C ASP A 246 3.01 2.40 13.76
N GLU A 247 2.37 1.71 12.82
CA GLU A 247 1.01 1.18 13.00
C GLU A 247 0.97 -0.30 12.65
N ILE A 248 0.07 -1.03 13.31
CA ILE A 248 -0.25 -2.41 12.97
C ILE A 248 -1.76 -2.53 12.78
N SER A 249 -2.14 -3.07 11.63
CA SER A 249 -3.52 -3.34 11.24
C SER A 249 -3.72 -4.86 11.25
N ILE A 250 -4.61 -5.35 12.11
CA ILE A 250 -4.95 -6.76 12.24
C ILE A 250 -6.33 -6.97 11.63
N GLU A 251 -6.36 -7.69 10.51
CA GLU A 251 -7.57 -8.10 9.82
C GLU A 251 -7.87 -9.55 10.16
N VAL A 252 -9.07 -9.80 10.69
CA VAL A 252 -9.54 -11.15 10.99
C VAL A 252 -10.70 -11.46 10.05
N TYR A 253 -10.52 -12.49 9.22
CA TYR A 253 -11.56 -13.03 8.36
C TYR A 253 -12.42 -14.01 9.18
N MET A 254 -13.65 -13.62 9.50
CA MET A 254 -14.57 -14.45 10.26
C MET A 254 -15.24 -15.48 9.35
N ASN A 255 -15.58 -16.65 9.89
CA ASN A 255 -16.35 -17.65 9.15
C ASN A 255 -17.75 -17.11 8.83
N ASP A 256 -18.23 -17.37 7.60
CA ASP A 256 -19.52 -16.89 7.12
C ASP A 256 -20.69 -17.38 7.99
N ASP A 257 -20.61 -18.58 8.58
CA ASP A 257 -21.69 -19.13 9.41
C ASP A 257 -21.63 -18.67 10.88
N ALA A 258 -20.46 -18.19 11.33
CA ALA A 258 -20.22 -17.88 12.73
C ALA A 258 -20.80 -16.51 13.12
N MET A 259 -20.54 -15.50 12.30
CA MET A 259 -20.84 -14.10 12.63
C MET A 259 -22.26 -13.72 12.19
N ASP A 260 -23.06 -13.26 13.15
CA ASP A 260 -24.39 -12.70 12.89
C ASP A 260 -24.27 -11.30 12.25
N HIS A 261 -25.39 -10.72 11.90
CA HIS A 261 -25.51 -9.35 11.42
C HIS A 261 -25.04 -8.36 12.48
N VAL A 262 -23.83 -7.80 12.33
CA VAL A 262 -23.24 -6.86 13.29
C VAL A 262 -22.48 -5.78 12.53
N VAL A 263 -22.79 -4.52 12.84
CA VAL A 263 -21.96 -3.36 12.45
C VAL A 263 -21.67 -2.53 13.69
N PHE A 264 -20.39 -2.49 14.07
CA PHE A 264 -19.91 -1.87 15.30
C PHE A 264 -18.48 -1.33 15.10
N ALA A 265 -18.22 -0.11 15.52
CA ALA A 265 -16.89 0.49 15.55
C ALA A 265 -16.64 1.19 16.88
N LEU A 266 -15.41 1.08 17.36
CA LEU A 266 -14.88 1.81 18.50
C LEU A 266 -13.60 2.49 18.08
N ALA A 267 -13.51 3.80 18.28
CA ALA A 267 -12.28 4.54 17.99
C ALA A 267 -12.20 5.78 18.88
N ARG A 268 -11.07 6.49 18.83
CA ARG A 268 -10.97 7.82 19.44
C ARG A 268 -12.03 8.76 18.83
N LYS A 269 -12.61 9.66 19.63
CA LYS A 269 -13.75 10.54 19.25
C LYS A 269 -13.67 11.14 17.84
N LYS A 270 -12.51 11.67 17.44
CA LYS A 270 -12.30 12.28 16.12
C LYS A 270 -12.35 11.23 15.00
N MET A 271 -11.66 10.10 15.18
CA MET A 271 -11.61 9.01 14.22
C MET A 271 -12.95 8.28 14.10
N ALA A 272 -13.67 8.06 15.20
CA ALA A 272 -14.98 7.43 15.16
C ALA A 272 -15.98 8.21 14.27
N LYS A 273 -15.93 9.55 14.34
CA LYS A 273 -16.73 10.42 13.46
C LYS A 273 -16.26 10.38 12.00
N ALA A 274 -14.96 10.24 11.75
CA ALA A 274 -14.42 10.07 10.40
C ALA A 274 -14.85 8.72 9.82
N MET A 275 -14.66 7.63 10.56
CA MET A 275 -15.09 6.27 10.20
C MET A 275 -16.58 6.21 9.89
N GLN A 276 -17.44 6.87 10.68
CA GLN A 276 -18.88 6.92 10.40
C GLN A 276 -19.21 7.58 9.05
N LYS A 277 -18.41 8.54 8.58
CA LYS A 277 -18.62 9.27 7.32
C LYS A 277 -17.95 8.60 6.13
N GLU A 278 -16.80 7.98 6.33
CA GLU A 278 -15.96 7.42 5.28
C GLU A 278 -16.29 5.95 4.99
N LEU A 279 -16.68 5.19 6.02
CA LEU A 279 -17.01 3.77 5.87
C LEU A 279 -18.50 3.62 5.53
N ARG A 280 -18.76 3.10 4.33
CA ARG A 280 -20.12 2.98 3.76
C ARG A 280 -21.07 2.13 4.60
N ASP A 281 -20.55 1.09 5.23
CA ASP A 281 -21.32 0.23 6.14
C ASP A 281 -21.74 0.99 7.41
N LEU A 282 -20.82 1.66 8.09
CA LEU A 282 -21.16 2.49 9.25
C LEU A 282 -22.11 3.62 8.86
N GLN A 283 -21.87 4.31 7.74
CA GLN A 283 -22.74 5.39 7.28
C GLN A 283 -24.18 4.90 7.02
N ARG A 284 -24.33 3.68 6.52
CA ARG A 284 -25.62 3.11 6.12
C ARG A 284 -26.37 2.48 7.28
N PHE A 285 -25.67 1.77 8.17
CA PHE A 285 -26.27 0.97 9.23
C PHE A 285 -26.17 1.62 10.63
N ALA A 286 -25.15 2.45 10.87
CA ALA A 286 -24.93 3.13 12.15
C ALA A 286 -25.18 4.65 12.03
N GLY A 287 -26.45 5.03 12.21
CA GLY A 287 -26.92 6.41 12.00
C GLY A 287 -26.32 7.47 12.93
N SER A 288 -25.78 7.11 14.09
CA SER A 288 -25.10 8.04 15.00
C SER A 288 -24.17 7.35 16.00
N VAL A 289 -23.27 8.14 16.58
CA VAL A 289 -22.45 7.74 17.74
C VAL A 289 -23.39 7.41 18.91
N VAL A 290 -23.21 6.22 19.48
CA VAL A 290 -23.97 5.73 20.62
C VAL A 290 -23.64 6.57 21.85
N GLN A 291 -24.68 7.14 22.46
CA GLN A 291 -24.53 7.87 23.71
C GLN A 291 -24.29 6.92 24.87
N PRO A 292 -23.44 7.29 25.86
CA PRO A 292 -23.22 6.49 27.06
C PRO A 292 -24.56 6.16 27.74
N PRO A 293 -24.79 4.91 28.15
CA PRO A 293 -25.97 4.54 28.94
C PRO A 293 -25.92 5.22 30.31
N ASN A 294 -27.04 5.77 30.77
CA ASN A 294 -27.13 6.38 32.09
C ASN A 294 -26.89 5.32 33.18
N GLY A 295 -25.93 5.57 34.08
CA GLY A 295 -25.69 4.73 35.27
C GLY A 295 -24.94 3.42 35.03
N ARG A 296 -24.43 3.14 33.82
CA ARG A 296 -23.58 1.96 33.53
C ARG A 296 -22.14 2.38 33.29
N LYS A 297 -21.18 1.53 33.68
CA LYS A 297 -19.77 1.68 33.25
C LYS A 297 -19.73 1.72 31.72
N TRP A 298 -18.97 2.66 31.18
CA TRP A 298 -18.85 2.87 29.74
C TRP A 298 -17.38 3.00 29.34
N VAL A 299 -17.13 3.08 28.03
CA VAL A 299 -15.79 3.32 27.50
C VAL A 299 -15.28 4.68 27.95
N ALA A 300 -13.96 4.82 27.98
CA ALA A 300 -13.25 6.03 28.38
C ALA A 300 -13.73 7.24 27.58
N GLU A 301 -13.69 8.42 28.19
CA GLU A 301 -14.22 9.63 27.57
C GLU A 301 -13.52 9.97 26.24
N GLU A 302 -12.26 9.57 26.03
CA GLU A 302 -11.55 9.77 24.76
C GLU A 302 -12.11 8.94 23.58
N LEU A 303 -12.86 7.88 23.89
CA LEU A 303 -13.40 6.93 22.93
C LEU A 303 -14.84 7.27 22.54
N ALA A 304 -15.22 6.81 21.36
CA ALA A 304 -16.58 6.90 20.86
C ALA A 304 -16.97 5.60 20.15
N VAL A 305 -18.23 5.22 20.35
CA VAL A 305 -18.80 3.97 19.87
C VAL A 305 -19.80 4.30 18.77
N VAL A 306 -19.67 3.67 17.63
CA VAL A 306 -20.60 3.76 16.50
C VAL A 306 -21.16 2.36 16.28
N SER A 307 -22.47 2.18 16.37
CA SER A 307 -23.08 0.84 16.30
C SER A 307 -24.44 0.94 15.62
N GLU A 308 -24.87 -0.12 14.96
CA GLU A 308 -26.21 -0.20 14.37
C GLU A 308 -27.31 -0.14 15.45
N SER A 309 -27.02 -0.63 16.66
CA SER A 309 -27.96 -0.64 17.77
C SER A 309 -27.28 -0.44 19.13
N LYS A 310 -28.06 0.05 20.10
CA LYS A 310 -27.62 0.17 21.50
C LYS A 310 -27.45 -1.20 22.18
N GLU A 311 -28.20 -2.20 21.74
CA GLU A 311 -28.08 -3.60 22.17
C GLU A 311 -26.68 -4.13 21.79
N VAL A 312 -26.34 -4.09 20.50
CA VAL A 312 -25.01 -4.50 19.99
C VAL A 312 -23.88 -3.75 20.70
N ALA A 313 -24.02 -2.44 20.92
CA ALA A 313 -23.01 -1.67 21.63
C ALA A 313 -22.85 -2.12 23.09
N GLY A 314 -23.96 -2.38 23.79
CA GLY A 314 -23.97 -2.81 25.19
C GLY A 314 -23.49 -4.25 25.41
N ASP A 315 -23.60 -5.10 24.38
CA ASP A 315 -23.17 -6.49 24.41
C ASP A 315 -21.68 -6.65 24.03
N LEU A 316 -21.19 -5.86 23.08
CA LEU A 316 -19.78 -5.87 22.65
C LEU A 316 -18.86 -5.09 23.60
N ILE A 317 -19.40 -4.20 24.42
CA ILE A 317 -18.68 -3.48 25.48
C ILE A 317 -18.97 -4.18 26.81
N THR A 318 -18.24 -5.27 27.02
CA THR A 318 -18.34 -6.06 28.25
C THR A 318 -17.56 -5.41 29.40
N GLU A 319 -17.91 -5.76 30.64
CA GLU A 319 -17.18 -5.28 31.82
C GLU A 319 -15.71 -5.72 31.79
N ALA A 320 -15.43 -6.92 31.31
CA ALA A 320 -14.08 -7.44 31.17
C ALA A 320 -13.21 -6.54 30.26
N VAL A 321 -13.75 -6.09 29.12
CA VAL A 321 -12.99 -5.23 28.21
C VAL A 321 -12.79 -3.83 28.81
N LEU A 322 -13.79 -3.31 29.52
CA LEU A 322 -13.66 -2.03 30.23
C LEU A 322 -12.56 -2.11 31.30
N GLU A 323 -12.52 -3.18 32.07
CA GLU A 323 -11.52 -3.34 33.13
C GLU A 323 -10.12 -3.62 32.57
N GLN A 324 -10.01 -4.31 31.43
CA GLN A 324 -8.72 -4.64 30.83
C GLN A 324 -8.11 -3.47 30.05
N VAL A 325 -8.91 -2.76 29.25
CA VAL A 325 -8.41 -1.78 28.28
C VAL A 325 -9.27 -0.52 28.17
N PHE A 326 -10.59 -0.63 27.94
CA PHE A 326 -11.37 0.53 27.45
C PHE A 326 -12.04 1.38 28.52
N GLY A 327 -12.01 1.01 29.80
CA GLY A 327 -12.52 1.85 30.89
C GLY A 327 -11.55 2.97 31.23
N GLU A 328 -12.04 4.08 31.80
CA GLU A 328 -11.27 5.33 32.04
C GLU A 328 -9.84 5.09 32.57
N LYS A 329 -9.72 4.45 33.74
CA LYS A 329 -8.43 4.17 34.39
C LYS A 329 -7.54 3.22 33.60
N SER A 330 -8.15 2.21 32.96
CA SER A 330 -7.42 1.19 32.20
C SER A 330 -6.93 1.74 30.87
N PHE A 331 -7.69 2.66 30.27
CA PHE A 331 -7.36 3.27 28.99
C PHE A 331 -6.18 4.23 29.10
N GLU A 332 -6.09 5.01 30.18
CA GLU A 332 -4.91 5.85 30.44
C GLU A 332 -3.61 5.03 30.53
N LYS A 333 -3.68 3.84 31.12
CA LYS A 333 -2.51 2.98 31.34
C LYS A 333 -2.17 2.09 30.14
N TYR A 334 -3.16 1.44 29.54
CA TYR A 334 -2.97 0.39 28.53
C TYR A 334 -3.55 0.74 27.15
N GLY A 335 -4.31 1.83 27.04
CA GLY A 335 -5.00 2.25 25.82
C GLY A 335 -4.20 3.20 24.92
N LYS A 336 -2.97 3.59 25.30
CA LYS A 336 -2.15 4.56 24.55
C LYS A 336 -1.94 4.17 23.08
N GLY A 337 -1.75 2.88 22.81
CA GLY A 337 -1.59 2.32 21.47
C GLY A 337 -2.89 2.10 20.70
N PHE A 338 -4.07 2.32 21.28
CA PHE A 338 -5.33 2.09 20.60
C PHE A 338 -5.66 3.20 19.58
N ILE A 339 -5.93 2.80 18.33
CA ILE A 339 -6.35 3.69 17.25
C ILE A 339 -7.83 3.47 16.94
N SER A 340 -8.19 2.28 16.46
CA SER A 340 -9.56 1.91 16.14
C SER A 340 -9.80 0.39 16.15
N MET A 341 -11.06 0.02 16.29
CA MET A 341 -11.60 -1.32 16.13
C MET A 341 -12.89 -1.22 15.32
N HIS A 342 -13.06 -2.07 14.33
CA HIS A 342 -14.23 -2.13 13.47
C HIS A 342 -14.64 -3.58 13.26
N VAL A 343 -15.90 -3.88 13.53
CA VAL A 343 -16.54 -5.18 13.42
C VAL A 343 -17.71 -5.00 12.46
N SER A 344 -17.66 -5.69 11.33
CA SER A 344 -18.70 -5.52 10.31
C SER A 344 -18.89 -6.79 9.50
N ASP A 345 -20.15 -7.06 9.16
CA ASP A 345 -20.56 -8.11 8.21
C ASP A 345 -20.81 -7.58 6.79
N GLN A 346 -20.55 -6.29 6.55
CA GLN A 346 -20.86 -5.59 5.30
C GLN A 346 -19.64 -4.89 4.69
N LEU A 347 -18.42 -5.29 5.09
CA LEU A 347 -17.21 -4.70 4.54
C LEU A 347 -17.06 -5.01 3.04
N PRO A 348 -16.55 -4.05 2.25
CA PRO A 348 -16.30 -4.27 0.84
C PRO A 348 -15.09 -5.20 0.65
N GLY A 349 -15.21 -6.20 -0.21
CA GLY A 349 -14.12 -7.12 -0.52
C GLY A 349 -14.61 -8.55 -0.74
N THR A 350 -13.65 -9.48 -0.82
CA THR A 350 -13.92 -10.93 -0.92
C THR A 350 -14.59 -11.44 0.36
N HIS A 351 -14.10 -10.99 1.53
CA HIS A 351 -14.65 -11.33 2.84
C HIS A 351 -15.44 -10.14 3.37
N LYS A 352 -16.74 -10.34 3.62
CA LYS A 352 -17.62 -9.28 4.15
C LYS A 352 -17.63 -9.24 5.68
N LYS A 353 -17.44 -10.39 6.32
CA LYS A 353 -17.46 -10.57 7.78
C LYS A 353 -16.05 -10.50 8.32
N MET A 354 -15.67 -9.34 8.85
CA MET A 354 -14.32 -9.11 9.34
C MET A 354 -14.28 -8.31 10.65
N LEU A 355 -13.23 -8.58 11.42
CA LEU A 355 -12.82 -7.74 12.55
C LEU A 355 -11.51 -7.04 12.14
N LEU A 356 -11.52 -5.72 12.17
CA LEU A 356 -10.38 -4.89 11.85
C LEU A 356 -9.93 -4.18 13.13
N PHE A 357 -8.70 -4.39 13.53
CA PHE A 357 -8.08 -3.70 14.65
C PHE A 357 -6.92 -2.87 14.14
N LYS A 358 -6.79 -1.64 14.62
CA LYS A 358 -5.65 -0.79 14.31
C LYS A 358 -5.02 -0.29 15.60
N PHE A 359 -3.72 -0.53 15.75
CA PHE A 359 -2.94 -0.12 16.91
C PHE A 359 -1.69 0.65 16.47
N ALA A 360 -1.23 1.58 17.31
CA ALA A 360 0.09 2.18 17.19
C ALA A 360 1.11 1.26 17.84
N LEU A 361 2.15 0.90 17.11
CA LEU A 361 3.24 0.08 17.60
C LEU A 361 4.10 0.90 18.58
N PRO A 362 4.40 0.36 19.77
CA PRO A 362 5.39 0.94 20.66
C PRO A 362 6.81 0.66 20.15
N ASP A 363 7.81 1.24 20.80
CA ASP A 363 9.21 0.94 20.52
C ASP A 363 9.54 -0.54 20.80
N ALA A 364 10.58 -1.07 20.13
CA ALA A 364 11.00 -2.47 20.23
C ALA A 364 11.16 -2.96 21.70
N ASN A 365 11.68 -2.09 22.57
CA ASN A 365 11.92 -2.41 23.99
C ASN A 365 10.63 -2.42 24.84
N ASN A 366 9.57 -1.73 24.39
CA ASN A 366 8.33 -1.52 25.13
C ASN A 366 7.15 -2.30 24.53
N MET A 367 7.41 -3.36 23.75
CA MET A 367 6.37 -4.20 23.15
C MET A 367 5.39 -4.80 24.18
N VAL A 368 5.81 -4.94 25.44
CA VAL A 368 4.97 -5.40 26.55
C VAL A 368 3.72 -4.53 26.73
N ASP A 369 3.79 -3.23 26.48
CA ASP A 369 2.68 -2.30 26.69
C ASP A 369 1.49 -2.60 25.77
N MET A 370 1.74 -3.19 24.60
CA MET A 370 0.70 -3.55 23.64
C MET A 370 0.03 -4.91 23.95
N THR A 371 0.54 -5.67 24.93
CA THR A 371 0.06 -7.04 25.22
C THR A 371 -1.45 -7.11 25.44
N ARG A 372 -2.01 -6.15 26.18
CA ARG A 372 -3.47 -6.13 26.42
C ARG A 372 -4.28 -5.80 25.18
N LEU A 373 -3.75 -4.95 24.30
CA LEU A 373 -4.39 -4.62 23.02
C LEU A 373 -4.39 -5.83 22.08
N VAL A 374 -3.27 -6.54 21.97
CA VAL A 374 -3.19 -7.78 21.17
C VAL A 374 -4.11 -8.86 21.74
N ALA A 375 -4.22 -8.98 23.06
CA ALA A 375 -5.12 -9.94 23.71
C ALA A 375 -6.61 -9.68 23.42
N LEU A 376 -6.99 -8.46 23.03
CA LEU A 376 -8.36 -8.16 22.59
C LEU A 376 -8.72 -8.92 21.31
N VAL A 377 -7.75 -9.21 20.42
CA VAL A 377 -8.01 -9.86 19.15
C VAL A 377 -8.66 -11.24 19.34
N PRO A 378 -8.01 -12.25 19.98
CA PRO A 378 -8.65 -13.55 20.18
C PRO A 378 -9.90 -13.48 21.05
N TYR A 379 -9.96 -12.53 22.00
CA TYR A 379 -11.15 -12.30 22.81
C TYR A 379 -12.36 -11.89 21.96
N TYR A 380 -12.20 -10.92 21.07
CA TYR A 380 -13.29 -10.45 20.21
C TYR A 380 -13.67 -11.45 19.13
N ILE A 381 -12.72 -12.27 18.63
CA ILE A 381 -13.06 -13.40 17.75
C ILE A 381 -14.07 -14.31 18.44
N ASP A 382 -13.81 -14.69 19.69
CA ASP A 382 -14.70 -15.57 20.44
C ASP A 382 -16.02 -14.89 20.82
N LEU A 383 -15.96 -13.63 21.25
CA LEU A 383 -17.14 -12.86 21.63
C LEU A 383 -18.09 -12.74 20.44
N VAL A 384 -17.60 -12.29 19.28
CA VAL A 384 -18.41 -12.09 18.07
C VAL A 384 -18.86 -13.43 17.48
N GLY A 385 -18.01 -14.47 17.51
CA GLY A 385 -18.38 -15.80 17.02
C GLY A 385 -19.49 -16.48 17.84
N ARG A 386 -19.59 -16.17 19.14
CA ARG A 386 -20.66 -16.66 20.03
C ARG A 386 -21.85 -15.71 20.07
N TYR A 387 -21.68 -14.47 19.65
CA TYR A 387 -22.72 -13.46 19.69
C TYR A 387 -23.85 -13.81 18.73
N LYS A 388 -25.08 -13.73 19.24
CA LYS A 388 -26.30 -13.90 18.46
C LYS A 388 -27.25 -12.80 18.84
N LEU A 389 -27.75 -12.10 17.83
CA LEU A 389 -28.77 -11.08 18.03
C LEU A 389 -30.04 -11.70 18.59
N SER A 390 -30.78 -10.91 19.36
CA SER A 390 -32.16 -11.25 19.72
C SER A 390 -33.02 -11.47 18.46
N SER A 391 -34.06 -12.29 18.55
CA SER A 391 -34.92 -12.61 17.39
C SER A 391 -35.54 -11.35 16.77
N GLN A 392 -35.86 -10.34 17.59
CA GLN A 392 -36.39 -9.06 17.12
C GLN A 392 -35.33 -8.23 16.41
N ALA A 393 -34.12 -8.14 16.98
CA ALA A 393 -33.02 -7.42 16.36
C ALA A 393 -32.61 -8.08 15.03
N ARG A 394 -32.53 -9.42 14.99
CA ARG A 394 -32.19 -10.17 13.77
C ARG A 394 -33.14 -9.88 12.62
N SER A 395 -34.46 -9.90 12.85
CA SER A 395 -35.43 -9.61 11.78
C SER A 395 -35.26 -8.19 11.23
N LYS A 396 -34.98 -7.22 12.12
CA LYS A 396 -34.74 -5.83 11.72
C LYS A 396 -33.45 -5.67 10.93
N THR A 397 -32.36 -6.30 11.39
CA THR A 397 -31.05 -6.22 10.76
C THR A 397 -31.01 -6.94 9.41
N GLU A 398 -31.74 -8.05 9.27
CA GLU A 398 -31.95 -8.78 8.03
C GLU A 398 -32.77 -7.94 7.02
N ALA A 399 -33.87 -7.32 7.45
CA ALA A 399 -34.66 -6.42 6.60
C ALA A 399 -33.84 -5.22 6.11
N ALA A 400 -33.00 -4.64 6.98
CA ALA A 400 -32.09 -3.55 6.61
C ALA A 400 -31.07 -3.99 5.55
N ARG A 401 -30.51 -5.20 5.69
CA ARG A 401 -29.55 -5.77 4.72
C ARG A 401 -30.22 -6.17 3.40
N ALA A 402 -31.43 -6.71 3.44
CA ALA A 402 -32.21 -7.01 2.25
C ALA A 402 -32.53 -5.74 1.44
N LYS A 403 -32.95 -4.67 2.12
CA LYS A 403 -33.13 -3.35 1.49
C LYS A 403 -31.82 -2.82 0.92
N ALA A 404 -30.73 -2.97 1.67
CA ALA A 404 -29.42 -2.52 1.23
C ALA A 404 -28.93 -3.24 -0.04
N ALA A 405 -29.14 -4.55 -0.10
CA ALA A 405 -28.84 -5.39 -1.26
C ALA A 405 -29.74 -5.05 -2.46
N GLN A 406 -31.03 -4.77 -2.24
CA GLN A 406 -31.94 -4.37 -3.31
C GLN A 406 -31.55 -3.03 -3.94
N GLU A 407 -31.16 -2.05 -3.13
CA GLU A 407 -30.66 -0.76 -3.60
C GLU A 407 -29.35 -0.92 -4.38
N ALA A 408 -28.41 -1.72 -3.88
CA ALA A 408 -27.16 -2.02 -4.59
C ALA A 408 -27.42 -2.72 -5.94
N TYR A 409 -28.38 -3.64 -5.99
CA TYR A 409 -28.77 -4.32 -7.22
C TYR A 409 -29.38 -3.35 -8.24
N LYS A 410 -30.26 -2.45 -7.81
CA LYS A 410 -30.86 -1.42 -8.66
C LYS A 410 -29.82 -0.45 -9.21
N GLU A 411 -28.88 -0.01 -8.36
CA GLU A 411 -27.78 0.85 -8.76
C GLU A 411 -26.88 0.17 -9.80
N LEU A 412 -26.53 -1.09 -9.57
CA LEU A 412 -25.74 -1.88 -10.52
C LEU A 412 -26.46 -2.12 -11.85
N GLN A 413 -27.79 -2.32 -11.82
CA GLN A 413 -28.59 -2.43 -13.03
C GLN A 413 -28.65 -1.10 -13.81
N SER A 414 -28.81 0.03 -13.10
CA SER A 414 -28.79 1.37 -13.69
C SER A 414 -27.44 1.67 -14.32
N ALA A 415 -26.34 1.41 -13.60
CA ALA A 415 -24.98 1.61 -14.09
C ALA A 415 -24.68 0.76 -15.34
N ARG A 416 -25.19 -0.49 -15.39
CA ARG A 416 -25.08 -1.33 -16.60
C ARG A 416 -25.85 -0.76 -17.78
N GLN A 417 -27.06 -0.23 -17.56
CA GLN A 417 -27.85 0.38 -18.63
C GLN A 417 -27.19 1.66 -19.15
N GLU A 418 -26.67 2.50 -18.25
CA GLU A 418 -25.93 3.72 -18.60
C GLU A 418 -24.65 3.40 -19.39
N ALA A 419 -23.86 2.42 -18.94
CA ALA A 419 -22.65 2.01 -19.65
C ALA A 419 -22.95 1.46 -21.05
N LEU A 420 -24.05 0.72 -21.23
CA LEU A 420 -24.49 0.25 -22.54
C LEU A 420 -24.97 1.39 -23.43
N GLN A 421 -25.68 2.38 -22.87
CA GLN A 421 -26.10 3.57 -23.62
C GLN A 421 -24.90 4.42 -24.02
N LYS A 422 -23.92 4.62 -23.13
CA LYS A 422 -22.68 5.35 -23.39
C LYS A 422 -21.84 4.67 -24.49
N LYS A 423 -21.70 3.34 -24.44
CA LYS A 423 -21.04 2.59 -25.53
C LYS A 423 -21.78 2.73 -26.87
N LYS A 424 -23.12 2.78 -26.85
CA LYS A 424 -23.91 3.00 -28.07
C LYS A 424 -23.73 4.41 -28.61
N THR A 425 -23.71 5.43 -27.76
CA THR A 425 -23.53 6.83 -28.19
C THR A 425 -22.11 7.08 -28.68
N GLU A 426 -21.09 6.56 -27.99
CA GLU A 426 -19.68 6.61 -28.44
C GLU A 426 -19.50 5.90 -29.78
N ARG A 427 -20.07 4.70 -29.95
CA ARG A 427 -20.02 3.99 -31.24
C ARG A 427 -20.73 4.77 -32.35
N LYS A 428 -21.87 5.39 -32.05
CA LYS A 428 -22.58 6.23 -33.02
C LYS A 428 -21.74 7.46 -33.40
N LYS A 429 -21.11 8.11 -32.42
CA LYS A 429 -20.26 9.28 -32.64
C LYS A 429 -19.02 8.92 -33.46
N MET A 430 -18.34 7.80 -33.16
CA MET A 430 -17.22 7.34 -33.97
C MET A 430 -17.62 6.97 -35.40
N LEU A 431 -18.81 6.38 -35.59
CA LEU A 431 -19.35 6.14 -36.93
C LEU A 431 -19.65 7.44 -37.67
N GLU A 432 -20.23 8.44 -36.99
CA GLU A 432 -20.51 9.75 -37.56
C GLU A 432 -19.22 10.52 -37.92
N GLU A 433 -18.19 10.46 -37.08
CA GLU A 433 -16.87 11.03 -37.37
C GLU A 433 -16.16 10.29 -38.51
N ALA A 434 -16.28 8.96 -38.60
CA ALA A 434 -15.77 8.18 -39.73
C ALA A 434 -16.54 8.48 -41.04
N GLU A 435 -17.85 8.72 -40.95
CA GLU A 435 -18.69 9.10 -42.08
C GLU A 435 -18.42 10.54 -42.55
N ALA A 436 -18.15 11.46 -41.62
CA ALA A 436 -17.73 12.83 -41.95
C ALA A 436 -16.35 12.87 -42.63
N LYS A 437 -15.49 11.88 -42.34
CA LYS A 437 -14.19 11.70 -43.03
C LYS A 437 -14.30 10.98 -44.38
N LEU A 438 -15.44 10.35 -44.69
CA LEU A 438 -15.70 9.73 -45.99
C LEU A 438 -16.31 10.75 -46.95
N SER A 439 -15.82 10.78 -48.19
CA SER A 439 -16.12 11.81 -49.20
C SER A 439 -17.61 11.94 -49.57
N ALA A 440 -18.00 13.13 -50.04
CA ALA A 440 -19.38 13.53 -50.37
C ALA A 440 -20.15 12.58 -51.31
N GLU A 441 -19.45 11.76 -52.09
CA GLU A 441 -20.06 10.77 -52.99
C GLU A 441 -20.57 9.52 -52.25
N ALA A 442 -19.90 9.11 -51.16
CA ALA A 442 -20.33 8.01 -50.31
C ALA A 442 -21.62 8.34 -49.52
N ILE A 443 -21.79 9.62 -49.15
CA ILE A 443 -22.96 10.15 -48.44
C ILE A 443 -24.22 10.00 -49.31
N ARG A 444 -24.16 10.36 -50.60
CA ARG A 444 -25.29 10.22 -51.53
C ARG A 444 -25.72 8.77 -51.73
N LYS A 445 -24.76 7.85 -51.90
CA LYS A 445 -25.04 6.42 -52.08
C LYS A 445 -25.62 5.77 -50.82
N LYS A 446 -25.21 6.23 -49.64
CA LYS A 446 -25.76 5.75 -48.36
C LYS A 446 -27.18 6.27 -48.12
N GLU A 447 -27.45 7.53 -48.43
CA GLU A 447 -28.77 8.14 -48.28
C GLU A 447 -29.82 7.49 -49.20
N GLU A 448 -29.47 7.17 -50.45
CA GLU A 448 -30.34 6.41 -51.35
C GLU A 448 -30.63 4.99 -50.83
N LYS A 449 -29.61 4.31 -50.29
CA LYS A 449 -29.76 2.98 -49.69
C LYS A 449 -30.60 3.02 -48.41
N GLU A 450 -30.52 4.10 -47.64
CA GLU A 450 -31.30 4.31 -46.43
C GLU A 450 -32.76 4.66 -46.75
N ARG A 451 -33.02 5.54 -47.73
CA ARG A 451 -34.36 5.80 -48.26
C ARG A 451 -35.02 4.53 -48.79
N ALA A 452 -34.28 3.71 -49.55
CA ALA A 452 -34.79 2.42 -50.02
C ALA A 452 -35.12 1.45 -48.87
N ARG A 453 -34.35 1.46 -47.77
CA ARG A 453 -34.63 0.64 -46.57
C ARG A 453 -35.82 1.16 -45.77
N GLN A 454 -35.96 2.48 -45.64
CA GLN A 454 -37.11 3.09 -44.96
C GLN A 454 -38.40 2.84 -45.74
N MET A 455 -38.39 2.98 -47.08
CA MET A 455 -39.53 2.62 -47.93
C MET A 455 -39.91 1.14 -47.82
N LYS A 456 -38.92 0.23 -47.71
CA LYS A 456 -39.17 -1.20 -47.47
C LYS A 456 -39.72 -1.52 -46.08
N LYS A 457 -39.37 -0.73 -45.05
CA LYS A 457 -39.91 -0.89 -43.68
C LYS A 457 -41.30 -0.25 -43.51
N ALA A 458 -41.58 0.81 -44.26
CA ALA A 458 -42.86 1.53 -44.23
C ALA A 458 -43.96 0.84 -45.05
N MET A 459 -43.63 -0.13 -45.91
CA MET A 459 -44.63 -0.94 -46.59
C MET A 459 -45.41 -1.80 -45.57
N PRO A 460 -46.74 -1.60 -45.43
CA PRO A 460 -47.54 -2.42 -44.54
C PRO A 460 -47.55 -3.88 -45.03
N LYS A 461 -47.23 -4.82 -44.13
CA LYS A 461 -47.31 -6.26 -44.42
C LYS A 461 -48.78 -6.64 -44.61
N VAL A 462 -49.21 -6.78 -45.86
CA VAL A 462 -50.54 -7.30 -46.21
C VAL A 462 -50.63 -8.75 -45.71
N LYS A 463 -51.37 -8.96 -44.61
CA LYS A 463 -51.81 -10.29 -44.22
C LYS A 463 -52.84 -10.76 -45.24
N MET A 464 -52.47 -11.69 -46.11
CA MET A 464 -53.44 -12.45 -46.89
C MET A 464 -54.25 -13.33 -45.93
N THR A 465 -55.50 -12.95 -45.69
CA THR A 465 -56.51 -13.87 -45.19
C THR A 465 -56.89 -14.80 -46.33
N ARG A 466 -56.41 -16.05 -46.29
CA ARG A 466 -56.89 -17.11 -47.17
C ARG A 466 -58.24 -17.58 -46.64
N GLY A 467 -59.32 -17.12 -47.26
CA GLY A 467 -60.62 -17.78 -47.15
C GLY A 467 -60.60 -19.06 -47.95
N HIS A 468 -60.82 -20.21 -47.32
CA HIS A 468 -62.13 -20.88 -47.31
C HIS A 468 -62.12 -22.05 -46.34
#